data_AF-A0A7S7VZS5-F1
#
_entry.id   AF-A0A7S7VZS5-F1
#
_cell.length_a   1.000
_cell.length_b   1.000
_cell.length_c   1.000
_cell.angle_alpha   90.00
_cell.angle_beta   90.00
_cell.angle_gamma   90.00
#
_symmetry.space_group_name_H-M   'P 1'
#
loop_
_entity.id
_entity.type
_entity.pdbx_description
1 polymer ?
#
loop_
_entity_poly.entity_id
_entity_poly.type
_entity_poly.pdbx_seq_one_letter_code
_entity_poly.pdbx_strand_id
1 'polypeptide(L)'
;MTDVLPSLETVIVISVFALIYMLMLLKRTLRGRLDLYDFLMLSMVAIIPAAFALFPSIAYLVSHLTGVVFPFVVMFGALFLVVFAFMHNMTARLHRLERQNCALIQEQSLLALELQAKKSGRSDG
;
A
#
# COMPACT_ATOMS: atom_id res chain seq x y z
N MET A 1 36.80 12.39 -12.96
CA MET A 1 35.52 12.77 -12.33
C MET A 1 34.51 12.90 -13.47
N THR A 2 33.82 11.81 -13.80
CA THR A 2 32.77 11.83 -14.82
C THR A 2 31.49 12.28 -14.13
N ASP A 3 31.00 13.44 -14.52
CA ASP A 3 29.65 13.90 -14.21
C ASP A 3 28.65 12.86 -14.71
N VAL A 4 28.26 11.94 -13.83
CA VAL A 4 27.14 11.01 -14.07
C VAL A 4 25.86 11.81 -13.86
N LEU A 5 25.64 12.84 -14.67
CA LEU A 5 24.31 13.41 -14.79
C LEU A 5 23.44 12.37 -15.50
N PRO A 6 22.27 12.01 -14.94
CA PRO A 6 21.33 11.14 -15.63
C PRO A 6 21.00 11.78 -16.99
N SER A 7 20.99 10.98 -18.06
CA SER A 7 20.68 11.50 -19.38
C SER A 7 19.31 12.17 -19.34
N LEU A 8 19.15 13.28 -20.06
CA LEU A 8 17.89 14.04 -20.07
C LEU A 8 16.69 13.12 -20.37
N GLU A 9 16.89 12.13 -21.24
CA GLU A 9 15.92 11.10 -21.59
C GLU A 9 15.51 10.26 -20.38
N THR A 10 16.46 9.79 -19.56
CA THR A 10 16.14 9.01 -18.35
C THR A 10 15.36 9.82 -17.33
N VAL A 11 15.70 11.10 -17.15
CA VAL A 11 14.96 12.00 -16.25
C VAL A 11 13.53 12.20 -16.73
N ILE A 12 13.34 12.42 -18.03
CA ILE A 12 12.02 12.60 -18.64
C ILE A 12 11.18 11.33 -18.47
N VAL A 13 11.71 10.16 -18.80
CA VAL A 13 10.98 8.88 -18.69
C VAL A 13 10.58 8.59 -17.25
N ILE A 14 11.49 8.75 -16.29
CA ILE A 14 11.21 8.50 -14.87
C ILE A 14 10.17 9.50 -14.33
N SER A 15 10.29 10.77 -14.72
CA SER A 15 9.35 11.82 -14.28
C SER A 15 7.94 11.59 -14.84
N VAL A 16 7.83 11.26 -16.13
CA VAL A 16 6.54 10.94 -16.77
C VAL A 16 5.92 9.70 -16.14
N PHE A 17 6.72 8.65 -15.91
CA PHE A 17 6.25 7.43 -15.25
C PHE A 17 5.74 7.72 -13.82
N ALA A 18 6.51 8.46 -13.03
CA ALA A 18 6.12 8.86 -11.67
C ALA A 18 4.83 9.69 -11.68
N LEU A 19 4.69 10.64 -12.61
CA LEU A 19 3.50 11.47 -12.74
C LEU A 19 2.26 10.65 -13.09
N ILE A 20 2.36 9.76 -14.10
CA ILE A 20 1.25 8.89 -14.51
C ILE A 20 0.85 7.96 -13.37
N TYR A 21 1.83 7.38 -12.67
CA TYR A 21 1.59 6.49 -11.55
C TYR A 21 0.89 7.22 -10.39
N MET A 22 1.35 8.41 -10.02
CA MET A 22 0.72 9.24 -8.99
C MET A 22 -0.70 9.65 -9.38
N LEU A 23 -0.94 10.04 -10.64
CA LEU A 23 -2.28 10.36 -11.13
C LEU A 23 -3.21 9.14 -11.11
N MET A 24 -2.70 7.95 -11.46
CA MET A 24 -3.45 6.71 -11.40
C MET A 24 -3.82 6.34 -9.96
N LEU A 25 -2.88 6.46 -9.03
CA LEU A 25 -3.14 6.26 -7.60
C LEU A 25 -4.18 7.25 -7.08
N LEU A 26 -4.00 8.55 -7.37
CA LEU A 26 -4.92 9.60 -6.94
C LEU A 26 -6.34 9.36 -7.46
N LYS A 27 -6.49 8.97 -8.73
CA LYS A 27 -7.80 8.60 -9.31
C LYS A 27 -8.41 7.40 -8.60
N ARG A 28 -7.61 6.40 -8.22
CA ARG A 28 -8.11 5.22 -7.50
C ARG A 28 -8.50 5.54 -6.05
N THR A 29 -7.78 6.43 -5.39
CA THR A 29 -8.11 6.94 -4.04
C THR A 29 -9.39 7.78 -4.06
N LEU A 30 -9.53 8.71 -5.02
CA LEU A 30 -10.73 9.53 -5.19
C LEU A 30 -11.99 8.70 -5.50
N ARG A 31 -11.82 7.51 -6.09
CA ARG A 31 -12.92 6.59 -6.38
C ARG A 31 -13.33 5.73 -5.18
N GLY A 32 -12.76 5.99 -3.99
CA GLY A 32 -13.04 5.27 -2.73
C GLY A 32 -12.60 3.81 -2.72
N ARG A 33 -11.83 3.38 -3.74
CA ARG A 33 -11.34 2.01 -3.89
C ARG A 33 -10.01 1.77 -3.16
N LEU A 34 -9.29 2.85 -2.83
CA LEU A 34 -8.01 2.82 -2.12
C LEU A 34 -8.14 3.69 -0.87
N ASP A 35 -7.75 3.11 0.26
CA ASP A 35 -7.60 3.85 1.50
C ASP A 35 -6.43 4.83 1.40
N LEU A 36 -6.43 5.91 2.18
CA LEU A 36 -5.36 6.90 2.19
C LEU A 36 -4.01 6.26 2.58
N TYR A 37 -4.07 5.23 3.41
CA TYR A 37 -2.91 4.45 3.81
C TYR A 37 -2.30 3.65 2.65
N ASP A 38 -3.15 3.00 1.83
CA ASP A 38 -2.70 2.27 0.65
C ASP A 38 -2.13 3.24 -0.41
N PHE A 39 -2.74 4.42 -0.56
CA PHE A 39 -2.20 5.49 -1.40
C PHE A 39 -0.80 5.92 -0.95
N LEU A 40 -0.62 6.17 0.35
CA LEU A 40 0.67 6.60 0.90
C LEU A 40 1.74 5.51 0.69
N MET A 41 1.42 4.25 0.96
CA MET A 41 2.35 3.14 0.74
C MET A 41 2.71 2.95 -0.74
N LEU A 42 1.70 2.93 -1.63
CA LEU A 42 1.94 2.80 -3.06
C LEU A 42 2.73 3.98 -3.62
N SER A 43 2.48 5.20 -3.11
CA SER A 43 3.25 6.38 -3.51
C SER A 43 4.74 6.25 -3.18
N MET A 44 5.10 5.62 -2.05
CA MET A 44 6.51 5.38 -1.69
C MET A 44 7.24 4.49 -2.70
N VAL A 45 6.53 3.58 -3.38
CA VAL A 45 7.10 2.72 -4.42
C VAL A 45 7.55 3.53 -5.65
N ALA A 46 6.91 4.67 -5.93
CA ALA A 46 7.32 5.57 -7.01
C ALA A 46 8.25 6.69 -6.53
N ILE A 47 8.03 7.22 -5.32
CA ILE A 47 8.82 8.33 -4.77
C ILE A 47 10.25 7.87 -4.48
N ILE A 48 10.46 6.68 -3.90
CA ILE A 48 11.80 6.21 -3.53
C ILE A 48 12.71 6.06 -4.77
N PRO A 49 12.31 5.37 -5.85
CA PRO A 49 13.14 5.28 -7.06
C PRO A 49 13.32 6.64 -7.75
N ALA A 50 12.26 7.46 -7.80
CA ALA A 50 12.35 8.79 -8.39
C ALA A 50 13.34 9.68 -7.62
N ALA A 51 13.33 9.65 -6.29
CA ALA A 51 14.28 10.39 -5.46
C ALA A 51 15.72 9.92 -5.68
N PHE A 52 15.94 8.60 -5.76
CA PHE A 52 17.27 8.04 -6.03
C PHE A 52 17.77 8.38 -7.44
N ALA A 53 16.88 8.41 -8.44
CA ALA A 53 17.21 8.76 -9.81
C ALA A 53 17.46 10.26 -10.02
N LEU A 54 16.67 11.13 -9.37
CA LEU A 54 16.79 12.58 -9.48
C LEU A 54 17.94 13.15 -8.64
N PHE A 55 18.29 12.49 -7.52
CA PHE A 55 19.32 12.95 -6.59
C PHE A 55 20.38 11.86 -6.33
N PRO A 56 21.19 11.49 -7.34
CA PRO A 56 22.20 10.45 -7.19
C PRO A 56 23.23 10.75 -6.08
N SER A 57 23.57 12.03 -5.85
CA SER A 57 24.48 12.42 -4.76
C SER A 57 23.95 12.03 -3.37
N ILE A 58 22.64 12.14 -3.14
CA ILE A 58 22.01 11.70 -1.89
C ILE A 58 22.05 10.18 -1.80
N ALA A 59 21.75 9.48 -2.90
CA ALA A 59 21.80 8.03 -2.95
C ALA A 59 23.20 7.49 -2.58
N TYR A 60 24.26 8.10 -3.11
CA TYR A 60 25.65 7.75 -2.78
C TYR A 60 26.01 8.07 -1.32
N LEU A 61 25.51 9.18 -0.77
CA LEU A 61 25.76 9.53 0.62
C LEU A 61 25.11 8.53 1.57
N VAL A 62 23.87 8.14 1.29
CA VAL A 62 23.14 7.14 2.08
C VAL A 62 23.79 5.77 1.97
N SER A 63 24.25 5.37 0.78
CA SER A 63 24.94 4.08 0.59
C SER A 63 26.26 4.02 1.34
N HIS A 64 27.03 5.11 1.33
CA HIS A 64 28.28 5.19 2.08
C HIS A 64 28.03 5.14 3.60
N LEU A 65 26.99 5.82 4.08
CA LEU A 65 26.61 5.79 5.49
C LEU A 65 26.14 4.41 5.97
N THR A 66 25.43 3.67 5.10
CA THR A 66 25.02 2.29 5.40
C THR A 66 26.13 1.26 5.17
N GLY A 67 27.30 1.67 4.67
CA GLY A 67 28.42 0.77 4.37
C GLY A 67 28.19 -0.12 3.14
N VAL A 68 27.22 0.22 2.29
CA VAL A 68 26.84 -0.55 1.11
C VAL A 68 27.48 0.03 -0.13
N VAL A 69 28.21 -0.80 -0.88
CA VAL A 69 28.96 -0.40 -2.09
C VAL A 69 28.05 0.14 -3.19
N PHE A 70 26.82 -0.37 -3.31
CA PHE A 70 25.88 0.00 -4.36
C PHE A 70 24.64 0.70 -3.80
N PRO A 71 24.36 1.97 -4.19
CA PRO A 71 23.17 2.71 -3.75
C PRO A 71 21.85 2.00 -4.06
N PHE A 72 21.79 1.24 -5.15
CA PHE A 72 20.60 0.49 -5.56
C PHE A 72 20.17 -0.55 -4.51
N VAL A 73 21.10 -1.14 -3.78
CA VAL A 73 20.78 -2.13 -2.74
C VAL A 73 20.00 -1.47 -1.59
N VAL A 74 20.39 -0.25 -1.23
CA VAL A 74 19.67 0.53 -0.20
C VAL A 74 18.26 0.89 -0.69
N MET A 75 18.14 1.34 -1.94
CA MET A 75 16.85 1.63 -2.57
C MET A 75 15.92 0.41 -2.55
N PHE A 76 16.43 -0.76 -2.97
CA PHE A 76 15.67 -2.01 -2.94
C PHE A 76 15.32 -2.45 -1.52
N GLY A 77 16.22 -2.28 -0.55
CA GLY A 77 15.93 -2.55 0.86
C GLY A 77 14.79 -1.68 1.40
N ALA A 78 14.80 -0.38 1.08
CA ALA A 78 13.73 0.54 1.47
C ALA A 78 12.39 0.14 0.83
N LEU A 79 12.39 -0.17 -0.47
CA LEU A 79 11.21 -0.66 -1.18
C LEU A 79 10.69 -1.98 -0.58
N PHE A 80 11.58 -2.89 -0.23
CA PHE A 80 11.22 -4.16 0.38
C PHE A 80 10.53 -3.95 1.73
N LEU A 81 11.01 -3.00 2.55
CA LEU A 81 10.41 -2.64 3.82
C LEU A 81 9.00 -2.05 3.64
N VAL A 82 8.82 -1.22 2.60
CA VAL A 82 7.49 -0.71 2.21
C VAL A 82 6.56 -1.85 1.81
N VAL A 83 7.00 -2.78 0.97
CA VAL A 83 6.19 -3.95 0.57
C VAL A 83 5.87 -4.83 1.78
N PHE A 84 6.83 -5.04 2.67
CA PHE A 84 6.65 -5.84 3.87
C PHE A 84 5.59 -5.23 4.80
N ALA A 85 5.70 -3.92 5.07
CA ALA A 85 4.70 -3.22 5.86
C ALA A 85 3.33 -3.18 5.16
N PHE A 86 3.28 -3.14 3.82
CA PHE A 86 2.04 -3.25 3.06
C PHE A 86 1.38 -4.61 3.28
N MET A 87 2.16 -5.67 3.14
CA MET A 87 1.67 -7.04 3.33
C MET A 87 1.18 -7.24 4.77
N HIS A 88 1.94 -6.79 5.77
CA HIS A 88 1.55 -6.87 7.16
C HIS A 88 0.23 -6.12 7.45
N ASN A 89 0.07 -4.90 6.93
CA ASN A 89 -1.16 -4.15 7.10
C ASN A 89 -2.34 -4.80 6.38
N MET A 90 -2.12 -5.34 5.18
CA MET A 90 -3.16 -6.06 4.46
C MET A 90 -3.61 -7.30 5.24
N THR A 91 -2.68 -8.05 5.82
CA THR A 91 -2.97 -9.18 6.71
C THR A 91 -3.73 -8.74 7.96
N ALA A 92 -3.31 -7.67 8.63
CA ALA A 92 -3.99 -7.15 9.83
C ALA A 92 -5.42 -6.67 9.52
N ARG A 93 -5.63 -5.99 8.39
CA ARG A 93 -6.96 -5.57 7.92
C ARG A 93 -7.82 -6.76 7.57
N LEU A 94 -7.28 -7.76 6.87
CA LEU A 94 -7.99 -8.99 6.53
C LEU A 94 -8.48 -9.70 7.79
N HIS A 95 -7.59 -9.86 8.78
CA HIS A 95 -7.92 -10.55 10.01
C HIS A 95 -8.99 -9.81 10.84
N ARG A 96 -8.99 -8.47 10.79
CA ARG A 96 -10.03 -7.63 11.42
C ARG A 96 -11.37 -7.74 10.68
N LEU A 97 -11.35 -7.73 9.34
CA LEU A 97 -12.54 -7.92 8.52
C LEU A 97 -13.17 -9.30 8.76
N GLU A 98 -12.35 -10.35 8.85
CA GLU A 98 -12.80 -11.71 9.09
C GLU A 98 -13.51 -11.85 10.45
N ARG A 99 -12.94 -11.24 11.51
CA ARG A 99 -13.58 -11.20 12.84
C ARG A 99 -14.92 -10.46 12.82
N GLN A 100 -15.00 -9.33 12.12
CA GLN A 100 -16.25 -8.58 12.00
C GLN A 100 -17.32 -9.37 11.24
N ASN A 101 -16.94 -10.02 10.14
CA ASN A 101 -17.85 -10.83 9.35
C ASN A 101 -18.41 -12.02 10.16
N CYS A 102 -17.56 -12.68 10.96
CA CYS A 102 -17.98 -13.75 11.85
C CYS A 102 -18.99 -13.27 12.92
N ALA A 103 -18.75 -12.10 13.52
CA ALA A 103 -19.68 -11.51 14.49
C ALA A 103 -21.04 -11.17 13.85
N LEU A 104 -21.02 -10.57 12.65
CA LEU A 104 -22.22 -10.26 11.88
C LEU A 104 -23.04 -11.52 11.52
N ILE A 105 -22.38 -12.62 11.15
CA ILE A 105 -23.05 -13.90 10.87
C ILE A 105 -23.73 -14.45 12.14
N GLN A 106 -23.06 -14.34 13.29
CA GLN A 106 -23.64 -14.77 14.56
C GLN A 106 -24.88 -13.96 14.93
N GLU A 107 -24.83 -12.62 14.80
CA GLU A 107 -25.98 -11.76 15.04
C GLU A 107 -27.15 -12.11 14.11
N GLN A 108 -26.88 -12.31 12.82
CA GLN A 108 -27.93 -12.72 11.87
C GLN A 108 -28.54 -14.08 12.21
N SER A 109 -27.73 -15.06 12.62
CA SER A 109 -28.23 -16.37 13.03
C SER A 109 -29.11 -16.31 14.28
N LEU A 110 -28.75 -15.45 15.25
CA LEU A 110 -29.51 -15.25 16.48
C LEU A 110 -30.88 -14.60 16.18
N LEU A 111 -30.87 -13.53 15.38
CA LEU A 111 -32.09 -12.84 14.93
C LEU A 111 -33.02 -13.76 14.13
N ALA A 112 -32.46 -14.62 13.27
CA ALA A 112 -33.24 -15.61 12.53
C ALA A 112 -33.90 -16.64 13.46
N LEU A 113 -33.21 -17.06 14.52
CA LEU A 113 -33.73 -17.96 15.55
C LEU A 113 -34.88 -17.33 16.35
N GLU A 114 -34.75 -16.07 16.78
CA GLU A 114 -35.82 -15.35 17.47
C GLU A 114 -37.07 -15.18 16.59
N LEU A 115 -36.89 -14.89 15.31
CA LEU A 115 -37.97 -14.80 14.34
C LEU A 115 -38.70 -16.14 14.17
N GLN A 116 -37.97 -17.26 14.11
CA GLN A 116 -38.58 -18.59 14.05
C GLN A 116 -39.32 -18.93 15.35
N ALA A 117 -38.73 -18.66 16.51
CA ALA A 117 -39.38 -18.90 17.81
C ALA A 117 -40.68 -18.09 17.94
N LYS A 118 -40.68 -16.83 17.54
CA LYS A 118 -41.86 -15.96 17.55
C LYS A 118 -42.93 -16.38 16.55
N LYS A 119 -42.53 -16.97 15.42
CA LYS A 119 -43.47 -17.52 14.42
C LYS A 119 -44.08 -18.84 14.88
N SER A 120 -43.29 -19.71 15.53
CA SER A 120 -43.78 -20.97 16.10
C SER A 120 -44.75 -20.71 17.25
N GLY A 121 -44.42 -19.81 18.18
CA GLY A 121 -45.30 -19.47 19.31
C GLY A 121 -46.59 -18.73 18.93
N ARG A 122 -46.72 -18.27 17.68
CA ARG A 122 -47.94 -17.62 17.15
C ARG A 122 -48.81 -18.55 16.31
N SER A 123 -48.35 -19.77 16.05
CA SER A 123 -49.11 -20.82 15.36
C SER A 123 -49.86 -21.75 16.32
N ASP A 124 -49.58 -21.66 17.62
CA ASP A 124 -50.17 -22.50 18.69
C ASP A 124 -51.26 -21.77 19.50
N GLY A 125 -51.84 -20.67 18.98
CA GLY A 125 -52.96 -19.93 19.60
C GLY A 125 -54.02 -19.58 18.57
#